data_AF-A0A6L7QGB6-F1
#
_entry.id   AF-A0A6L7QGB6-F1
#
_cell.length_a   1.000
_cell.length_b   1.000
_cell.length_c   1.000
_cell.angle_alpha   90.00
_cell.angle_beta   90.00
_cell.angle_gamma   90.00
#
_symmetry.space_group_name_H-M   'P 1'
#
loop_
_entity.id
_entity.type
_entity.pdbx_description
1 polymer ?
#
loop_
_entity_poly.entity_id
_entity_poly.type
_entity_poly.pdbx_seq_one_letter_code
_entity_poly.pdbx_strand_id
1 'polypeptide(L)'
;MKFWVFTHSEPLEHWLEGYQQRFDAWEEGGVEGIIVGRMQFKQDDGSIISSYPVNTKLYAEHGVEPPEETPRDLEKEKKLQGMMDDAAARGWQIMTFGMGRGGLVGLEDLIAFYPQIHGVIIDGPGENHYELAFHHGGELLELRPGEDQLFASMGADVGRMQRGIDHLQQALCRLTPQRVRYLAQGGLFSVLNLIDLDEDGLYWLRMRQEKSRRSWEDARTIVDQASRKIELGGIPRTAVFSGLTGQDYERMAGYFDYIFPKHYYWHRGFDGLY
;
A
#
# COMPACT_ATOMS: atom_id res chain seq x y z
N MET A 1 10.11 -21.59 -3.38
CA MET A 1 9.95 -20.15 -3.12
C MET A 1 9.72 -19.51 -4.47
N LYS A 2 8.68 -18.69 -4.61
CA LYS A 2 8.33 -18.01 -5.86
C LYS A 2 9.01 -16.64 -5.84
N PHE A 3 9.87 -16.33 -6.81
CA PHE A 3 10.54 -15.04 -6.86
C PHE A 3 9.78 -14.09 -7.78
N TRP A 4 9.51 -12.90 -7.26
CA TRP A 4 8.80 -11.86 -7.97
C TRP A 4 9.63 -10.58 -7.90
N VAL A 5 9.61 -9.79 -8.96
CA VAL A 5 10.30 -8.50 -8.99
C VAL A 5 9.30 -7.37 -9.00
N PHE A 6 9.42 -6.46 -8.03
CA PHE A 6 8.67 -5.21 -8.04
C PHE A 6 9.48 -4.15 -8.80
N THR A 7 9.06 -3.82 -10.02
CA THR A 7 9.62 -2.74 -10.84
C THR A 7 9.09 -1.37 -10.35
N HIS A 8 9.33 -1.10 -9.07
CA HIS A 8 8.95 0.15 -8.43
C HIS A 8 9.94 1.24 -8.82
N SER A 9 9.58 2.07 -9.80
CA SER A 9 10.17 3.38 -9.99
C SER A 9 9.08 4.38 -10.35
N GLU A 10 9.08 5.51 -9.65
CA GLU A 10 8.38 6.70 -10.12
C GLU A 10 9.42 7.59 -10.79
N PRO A 11 9.58 7.47 -12.12
CA PRO A 11 8.66 6.90 -13.11
C PRO A 11 9.20 5.65 -13.83
N LEU A 12 8.35 4.95 -14.61
CA LEU A 12 8.60 3.58 -15.13
C LEU A 12 9.76 3.46 -16.13
N GLU A 13 10.29 4.57 -16.66
CA GLU A 13 11.23 4.61 -17.79
C GLU A 13 12.50 3.79 -17.54
N HIS A 14 12.98 3.74 -16.30
CA HIS A 14 14.14 2.95 -15.91
C HIS A 14 14.02 1.47 -16.31
N TRP A 15 12.79 0.94 -16.28
CA TRP A 15 12.49 -0.47 -16.56
C TRP A 15 12.20 -0.75 -18.03
N LEU A 16 11.89 0.27 -18.83
CA LEU A 16 11.49 0.09 -20.23
C LEU A 16 12.67 -0.20 -21.15
N GLU A 17 13.86 0.31 -20.84
CA GLU A 17 15.04 0.14 -21.70
C GLU A 17 15.86 -1.09 -21.32
N GLY A 18 16.14 -1.98 -22.27
CA GLY A 18 16.91 -3.19 -22.01
C GLY A 18 16.18 -4.22 -21.13
N TYR A 19 14.84 -4.19 -21.08
CA TYR A 19 14.06 -5.11 -20.24
C TYR A 19 14.29 -6.58 -20.60
N GLN A 20 14.48 -6.91 -21.89
CA GLN A 20 14.65 -8.29 -22.34
C GLN A 20 15.84 -8.98 -21.68
N GLN A 21 17.01 -8.33 -21.70
CA GLN A 21 18.20 -8.87 -21.04
C GLN A 21 18.00 -9.02 -19.52
N ARG A 22 17.27 -8.10 -18.88
CA ARG A 22 16.93 -8.23 -17.45
C ARG A 22 15.97 -9.39 -17.21
N PHE A 23 14.95 -9.55 -18.04
CA PHE A 23 13.96 -10.61 -17.92
C PHE A 23 14.60 -11.97 -18.16
N ASP A 24 15.52 -12.11 -19.12
CA ASP A 24 16.30 -13.33 -19.32
C ASP A 24 17.09 -13.70 -18.06
N ALA A 25 17.81 -12.75 -17.48
CA ALA A 25 18.57 -12.98 -16.25
C ALA A 25 17.67 -13.31 -15.04
N TRP A 26 16.50 -12.67 -14.96
CA TRP A 26 15.52 -12.93 -13.90
C TRP A 26 14.87 -14.31 -14.05
N GLU A 27 14.53 -14.72 -15.27
CA GLU A 27 13.99 -16.05 -15.56
C GLU A 27 15.01 -17.15 -15.22
N GLU A 28 16.28 -16.97 -15.62
CA GLU A 28 17.38 -17.85 -15.20
C GLU A 28 17.53 -17.91 -13.67
N GLY A 29 17.26 -16.79 -12.98
CA GLY A 29 17.23 -16.69 -11.53
C GLY A 29 15.97 -17.26 -10.86
N GLY A 30 14.99 -17.77 -11.63
CA GLY A 30 13.75 -18.36 -11.13
C GLY A 30 12.64 -17.36 -10.80
N VAL A 31 12.69 -16.15 -11.36
CA VAL A 31 11.57 -15.20 -11.31
C VAL A 31 10.42 -15.72 -12.15
N GLU A 32 9.21 -15.66 -11.57
CA GLU A 32 7.97 -16.13 -12.19
C GLU A 32 6.86 -15.08 -12.12
N GLY A 33 7.18 -13.86 -11.69
CA GLY A 33 6.21 -12.78 -11.60
C GLY A 33 6.82 -11.40 -11.51
N ILE A 34 6.08 -10.41 -11.98
CA ILE A 34 6.43 -9.00 -11.87
C ILE A 34 5.29 -8.19 -11.28
N ILE A 35 5.66 -7.18 -10.51
CA ILE A 35 4.76 -6.14 -10.06
C ILE A 35 5.21 -4.86 -10.75
N VAL A 36 4.36 -4.26 -11.56
CA VAL A 36 4.63 -2.98 -12.23
C VAL A 36 4.25 -1.83 -11.30
N GLY A 37 5.06 -0.77 -11.29
CA GLY A 37 4.79 0.45 -10.51
C GLY A 37 3.48 1.16 -10.87
N ARG A 38 3.34 2.42 -10.43
CA ARG A 38 2.18 3.23 -10.82
C ARG A 38 2.19 3.39 -12.34
N MET A 39 1.10 3.02 -13.00
CA MET A 39 0.93 2.96 -14.46
C MET A 39 0.93 4.38 -15.08
N GLN A 40 2.09 5.02 -15.02
CA GLN A 40 2.35 6.43 -15.26
C GLN A 40 3.74 6.62 -15.87
N PHE A 41 3.87 7.64 -16.70
CA PHE A 41 5.12 8.07 -17.32
C PHE A 41 5.45 9.49 -16.90
N LYS A 42 6.74 9.80 -16.78
CA LYS A 42 7.22 11.17 -16.60
C LYS A 42 7.71 11.73 -17.92
N GLN A 43 7.20 12.90 -18.28
CA GLN A 43 7.58 13.61 -19.48
C GLN A 43 8.87 14.40 -19.28
N ASP A 44 9.46 14.87 -20.39
CA ASP A 44 10.71 15.63 -20.37
C ASP A 44 10.60 16.94 -19.58
N ASP A 45 9.41 17.54 -19.52
CA ASP A 45 9.09 18.72 -18.71
C ASP A 45 8.87 18.40 -17.22
N GLY A 46 8.97 17.12 -16.84
CA GLY A 46 8.76 16.62 -15.48
C GLY A 46 7.31 16.33 -15.12
N SER A 47 6.34 16.61 -15.99
CA SER A 47 4.93 16.25 -15.78
C SER A 47 4.72 14.74 -15.75
N ILE A 48 3.70 14.28 -15.03
CA ILE A 48 3.34 12.86 -14.94
C ILE A 48 2.03 12.65 -15.69
N ILE A 49 2.04 11.73 -16.65
CA ILE A 49 0.86 11.32 -17.42
C ILE A 49 0.54 9.86 -17.14
N SER A 50 -0.69 9.44 -17.40
CA SER A 50 -1.05 8.02 -17.32
C SER A 50 -0.40 7.23 -18.46
N SER A 51 -0.08 5.96 -18.22
CA SER A 51 0.49 5.08 -19.25
C SER A 51 -0.53 4.55 -20.25
N TYR A 52 -1.81 4.91 -20.10
CA TYR A 52 -2.91 4.44 -20.94
C TYR A 52 -3.99 5.53 -21.04
N PRO A 53 -4.75 5.61 -22.14
CA PRO A 53 -5.85 6.57 -22.27
C PRO A 53 -6.99 6.29 -21.29
N VAL A 54 -7.91 7.26 -21.15
CA VAL A 54 -9.16 7.08 -20.39
C VAL A 54 -10.22 6.48 -21.32
N ASN A 55 -10.85 5.38 -20.92
CA ASN A 55 -12.01 4.85 -21.63
C ASN A 55 -13.30 5.57 -21.21
N THR A 56 -13.57 6.74 -21.80
CA THR A 56 -14.74 7.58 -21.46
C THR A 56 -16.08 6.85 -21.58
N LYS A 57 -16.19 5.90 -22.51
CA LYS A 57 -17.39 5.08 -22.67
C LYS A 57 -17.62 4.16 -21.46
N LEU A 58 -16.58 3.49 -20.98
CA LEU A 58 -16.65 2.63 -19.80
C LEU A 58 -17.10 3.42 -18.55
N TYR A 59 -16.58 4.64 -18.37
CA TYR A 59 -17.00 5.53 -17.29
C TYR A 59 -18.47 5.95 -17.41
N ALA A 60 -18.91 6.32 -18.61
CA ALA A 60 -20.31 6.66 -18.88
C ALA A 60 -21.27 5.48 -18.61
N GLU A 61 -20.87 4.25 -18.97
CA GLU A 61 -21.65 3.02 -18.71
C GLU A 61 -21.87 2.76 -17.21
N HIS A 62 -20.95 3.25 -16.36
CA HIS A 62 -21.05 3.14 -14.90
C HIS A 62 -21.63 4.39 -14.24
N GLY A 63 -22.01 5.41 -15.02
CA GLY A 63 -22.54 6.68 -14.50
C GLY A 63 -21.53 7.47 -13.67
N VAL A 64 -20.23 7.30 -13.94
CA VAL A 64 -19.13 7.99 -13.25
C VAL A 64 -18.50 9.00 -14.21
N GLU A 65 -18.18 10.20 -13.71
CA GLU A 65 -17.44 11.20 -14.48
C GLU A 65 -16.04 10.66 -14.82
N PRO A 66 -15.62 10.63 -16.10
CA PRO A 66 -14.28 10.21 -16.44
C PRO A 66 -13.24 11.21 -15.91
N PRO A 67 -12.05 10.74 -15.52
CA PRO A 67 -10.93 11.63 -15.20
C PRO A 67 -10.51 12.41 -16.45
N GLU A 68 -9.84 13.55 -16.23
CA GLU A 68 -9.34 14.39 -17.31
C GLU A 68 -8.40 13.60 -18.24
N GLU A 69 -8.57 13.81 -19.54
CA GLU A 69 -7.71 13.19 -20.55
C GLU A 69 -6.32 13.85 -20.54
N THR A 70 -5.28 13.04 -20.38
CA THR A 70 -3.89 13.51 -20.42
C THR A 70 -3.27 13.29 -21.80
N PRO A 71 -2.24 14.07 -22.16
CA PRO A 71 -1.41 13.77 -23.32
C PRO A 71 -0.90 12.32 -23.30
N ARG A 72 -0.66 11.77 -24.48
CA ARG A 72 -0.19 10.39 -24.66
C ARG A 72 1.25 10.36 -25.14
N ASP A 73 2.00 9.38 -24.65
CA ASP A 73 3.34 9.06 -25.09
C ASP A 73 3.34 7.67 -25.73
N LEU A 74 2.96 7.62 -27.01
CA LEU A 74 2.73 6.35 -27.73
C LEU A 74 3.98 5.47 -27.81
N GLU A 75 5.18 6.06 -27.78
CA GLU A 75 6.43 5.32 -27.79
C GLU A 75 6.66 4.60 -26.46
N LYS A 76 6.45 5.29 -25.32
CA LYS A 76 6.53 4.64 -24.01
C LYS A 76 5.41 3.64 -23.79
N GLU A 77 4.19 3.94 -24.25
CA GLU A 77 3.06 3.00 -24.24
C GLU A 77 3.43 1.68 -24.94
N LYS A 78 3.97 1.77 -26.16
CA LYS A 78 4.40 0.60 -26.93
C LYS A 78 5.53 -0.17 -26.25
N LYS A 79 6.51 0.52 -25.65
CA LYS A 79 7.59 -0.12 -24.89
C LYS A 79 7.05 -0.87 -23.67
N LEU A 80 6.14 -0.26 -22.91
CA LEU A 80 5.50 -0.90 -21.76
C LEU A 80 4.67 -2.10 -22.20
N GLN A 81 3.89 -1.98 -23.28
CA GLN A 81 3.11 -3.08 -23.83
C GLN A 81 4.01 -4.27 -24.20
N GLY A 82 5.13 -4.00 -24.90
CA GLY A 82 6.11 -5.03 -25.25
C GLY A 82 6.74 -5.70 -24.03
N MET A 83 7.08 -4.93 -22.99
CA MET A 83 7.57 -5.49 -21.72
C MET A 83 6.53 -6.41 -21.06
N MET A 84 5.26 -6.01 -21.05
CA MET A 84 4.18 -6.80 -20.47
C MET A 84 3.89 -8.07 -21.28
N ASP A 85 3.94 -7.98 -22.61
CA ASP A 85 3.78 -9.12 -23.52
C ASP A 85 4.93 -10.13 -23.37
N ASP A 86 6.17 -9.66 -23.21
CA ASP A 86 7.33 -10.53 -22.99
C ASP A 86 7.23 -11.29 -21.66
N ALA A 87 6.86 -10.60 -20.57
CA ALA A 87 6.58 -11.26 -19.29
C ALA A 87 5.44 -12.29 -19.42
N ALA A 88 4.36 -11.94 -20.10
CA ALA A 88 3.24 -12.86 -20.31
C ALA A 88 3.63 -14.07 -21.16
N ALA A 89 4.48 -13.91 -22.18
CA ALA A 89 4.98 -14.99 -23.02
C ALA A 89 5.87 -15.98 -22.26
N ARG A 90 6.56 -15.53 -21.20
CA ARG A 90 7.28 -16.38 -20.23
C ARG A 90 6.36 -17.08 -19.23
N GLY A 91 5.06 -16.79 -19.27
CA GLY A 91 4.08 -17.32 -18.31
C GLY A 91 4.17 -16.68 -16.93
N TRP A 92 4.77 -15.49 -16.82
CA TRP A 92 4.88 -14.79 -15.54
C TRP A 92 3.53 -14.26 -15.06
N GLN A 93 3.35 -14.26 -13.75
CA GLN A 93 2.28 -13.50 -13.11
C GLN A 93 2.58 -12.01 -13.17
N ILE A 94 1.56 -11.20 -13.44
CA ILE A 94 1.75 -9.76 -13.65
C ILE A 94 0.74 -9.01 -12.80
N MET A 95 1.23 -8.22 -11.85
CA MET A 95 0.39 -7.35 -11.02
C MET A 95 0.77 -5.89 -11.20
N THR A 96 -0.13 -4.97 -10.87
CA THR A 96 0.19 -3.54 -10.81
C THR A 96 0.16 -3.00 -9.40
N PHE A 97 0.93 -1.95 -9.15
CA PHE A 97 0.86 -1.17 -7.93
C PHE A 97 -0.33 -0.22 -7.96
N GLY A 98 -1.39 -0.59 -7.23
CA GLY A 98 -2.66 0.12 -7.19
C GLY A 98 -3.67 -0.35 -8.26
N MET A 99 -4.91 0.08 -8.06
CA MET A 99 -6.08 -0.24 -8.91
C MET A 99 -6.26 0.77 -10.05
N GLY A 100 -5.16 1.14 -10.72
CA GLY A 100 -5.18 2.14 -11.80
C GLY A 100 -5.69 3.50 -11.30
N ARG A 101 -6.81 3.96 -11.86
CA ARG A 101 -7.46 5.23 -11.49
C ARG A 101 -8.36 5.14 -10.25
N GLY A 102 -8.40 3.98 -9.59
CA GLY A 102 -9.16 3.75 -8.36
C GLY A 102 -10.63 3.37 -8.60
N GLY A 103 -11.24 2.74 -7.59
CA GLY A 103 -12.60 2.20 -7.68
C GLY A 103 -12.73 1.06 -8.71
N LEU A 104 -13.96 0.58 -8.90
CA LEU A 104 -14.24 -0.48 -9.86
C LEU A 104 -13.95 -0.03 -11.30
N VAL A 105 -14.44 1.14 -11.71
CA VAL A 105 -14.30 1.62 -13.08
C VAL A 105 -12.83 1.89 -13.46
N GLY A 106 -12.05 2.45 -12.53
CA GLY A 106 -10.61 2.67 -12.77
C GLY A 106 -9.81 1.37 -12.84
N LEU A 107 -10.24 0.33 -12.11
CA LEU A 107 -9.70 -1.02 -12.24
C LEU A 107 -10.07 -1.63 -13.59
N GLU A 108 -11.34 -1.56 -14.00
CA GLU A 108 -11.81 -2.02 -15.31
C GLU A 108 -11.05 -1.37 -16.47
N ASP A 109 -10.87 -0.05 -16.42
CA ASP A 109 -10.16 0.70 -17.45
C ASP A 109 -8.70 0.23 -17.59
N LEU A 110 -8.04 0.00 -16.44
CA LEU A 110 -6.69 -0.55 -16.39
C LEU A 110 -6.60 -1.94 -17.03
N ILE A 111 -7.47 -2.86 -16.62
CA ILE A 111 -7.38 -4.27 -17.05
C ILE A 111 -7.91 -4.48 -18.47
N ALA A 112 -8.74 -3.57 -18.98
CA ALA A 112 -9.19 -3.54 -20.36
C ALA A 112 -8.06 -3.09 -21.31
N PHE A 113 -7.27 -2.09 -20.89
CA PHE A 113 -6.13 -1.64 -21.70
C PHE A 113 -4.93 -2.61 -21.62
N TYR A 114 -4.63 -3.14 -20.43
CA TYR A 114 -3.56 -4.12 -20.20
C TYR A 114 -4.14 -5.50 -19.84
N PRO A 115 -4.55 -6.31 -20.85
CA PRO A 115 -5.11 -7.63 -20.60
C PRO A 115 -4.13 -8.61 -19.94
N GLN A 116 -2.82 -8.32 -19.97
CA GLN A 116 -1.76 -9.12 -19.34
C GLN A 116 -1.82 -9.08 -17.81
N ILE A 117 -2.51 -8.11 -17.21
CA ILE A 117 -2.57 -7.95 -15.75
C ILE A 117 -3.40 -9.08 -15.14
N HIS A 118 -2.84 -9.80 -14.18
CA HIS A 118 -3.51 -10.86 -13.42
C HIS A 118 -4.04 -10.37 -12.08
N GLY A 119 -3.45 -9.30 -11.53
CA GLY A 119 -3.80 -8.80 -10.22
C GLY A 119 -3.35 -7.38 -9.94
N VAL A 120 -3.68 -6.89 -8.76
CA VAL A 120 -3.26 -5.59 -8.25
C VAL A 120 -2.74 -5.75 -6.84
N ILE A 121 -1.69 -5.03 -6.50
CA ILE A 121 -1.23 -4.93 -5.12
C ILE A 121 -1.60 -3.58 -4.55
N ILE A 122 -1.88 -3.55 -3.26
CA ILE A 122 -2.22 -2.32 -2.54
C ILE A 122 -1.29 -2.14 -1.35
N ASP A 123 -0.77 -0.92 -1.24
CA ASP A 123 0.13 -0.50 -0.16
C ASP A 123 -0.63 0.00 1.05
N GLY A 124 -1.39 1.07 0.79
CA GLY A 124 -2.09 1.88 1.78
C GLY A 124 -3.25 1.20 2.49
N PRO A 125 -3.92 0.16 1.95
CA PRO A 125 -4.98 -0.52 2.65
C PRO A 125 -4.45 -1.15 3.93
N GLY A 126 -4.69 -0.43 5.00
CA GLY A 126 -4.34 -0.79 6.35
C GLY A 126 -2.92 -0.57 6.80
N GLU A 127 -2.07 0.15 6.05
CA GLU A 127 -0.84 0.68 6.63
C GLU A 127 -1.12 2.05 7.26
N ASN A 128 -1.32 2.07 8.58
CA ASN A 128 -1.37 3.32 9.33
C ASN A 128 0.04 3.84 9.61
N HIS A 129 0.18 5.16 9.62
CA HIS A 129 1.40 5.87 10.03
C HIS A 129 1.84 5.46 11.42
N TYR A 130 3.15 5.33 11.61
CA TYR A 130 3.74 4.78 12.83
C TYR A 130 4.91 5.60 13.36
N GLU A 131 5.28 6.65 12.64
CA GLU A 131 6.32 7.58 13.01
C GLU A 131 5.86 8.47 14.18
N LEU A 132 6.77 8.76 15.11
CA LEU A 132 6.51 9.69 16.22
C LEU A 132 6.72 11.16 15.83
N ALA A 133 7.30 11.41 14.66
CA ALA A 133 7.51 12.72 14.08
C ALA A 133 7.37 12.60 12.56
N PHE A 134 6.74 13.59 11.94
CA PHE A 134 6.39 13.58 10.52
C PHE A 134 7.59 13.29 9.60
N HIS A 135 7.47 12.24 8.79
CA HIS A 135 8.41 11.91 7.72
C HIS A 135 7.71 11.41 6.44
N HIS A 136 6.62 10.65 6.56
CA HIS A 136 5.89 10.05 5.42
C HIS A 136 4.37 10.29 5.44
N GLY A 137 3.92 11.51 5.75
CA GLY A 137 2.52 11.91 5.53
C GLY A 137 1.56 11.71 6.72
N GLY A 138 2.09 11.39 7.90
CA GLY A 138 1.37 11.43 9.18
C GLY A 138 2.20 10.87 10.34
N GLU A 139 1.59 10.86 11.53
CA GLU A 139 2.21 10.38 12.77
C GLU A 139 1.33 9.32 13.48
N LEU A 140 1.93 8.55 14.40
CA LEU A 140 1.24 7.52 15.19
C LEU A 140 0.18 8.13 16.14
N LEU A 141 0.42 9.34 16.64
CA LEU A 141 -0.37 10.03 17.66
C LEU A 141 -1.10 11.23 17.04
N GLU A 142 -1.79 11.00 15.93
CA GLU A 142 -2.47 12.03 15.17
C GLU A 142 -3.79 11.49 14.58
N LEU A 143 -4.83 12.34 14.59
CA LEU A 143 -5.98 12.21 13.69
C LEU A 143 -5.79 13.21 12.54
N ARG A 144 -5.56 12.72 11.33
CA ARG A 144 -5.34 13.61 10.19
C ARG A 144 -6.64 14.28 9.74
N PRO A 145 -6.56 15.44 9.05
CA PRO A 145 -7.74 16.07 8.47
C PRO A 145 -8.58 15.09 7.64
N GLY A 146 -9.86 14.94 7.99
CA GLY A 146 -10.81 14.05 7.33
C GLY A 146 -10.85 12.61 7.86
N GLU A 147 -9.88 12.18 8.68
CA GLU A 147 -9.93 10.84 9.27
C GLU A 147 -10.97 10.73 10.38
N ASP A 148 -11.30 11.83 11.05
CA ASP A 148 -12.41 11.93 12.00
C ASP A 148 -13.73 11.48 11.37
N GLN A 149 -14.02 11.91 10.14
CA GLN A 149 -15.23 11.51 9.41
C GLN A 149 -15.20 10.03 9.03
N LEU A 150 -14.04 9.51 8.62
CA LEU A 150 -13.86 8.08 8.33
C LEU A 150 -14.07 7.24 9.60
N PHE A 151 -13.49 7.63 10.72
CA PHE A 151 -13.68 6.92 11.99
C PHE A 151 -15.13 7.00 12.48
N ALA A 152 -15.75 8.17 12.39
CA ALA A 152 -17.16 8.34 12.72
C ALA A 152 -18.08 7.47 11.84
N SER A 153 -17.80 7.34 10.54
CA SER A 153 -18.60 6.49 9.64
C SER A 153 -18.46 4.99 9.95
N MET A 154 -17.34 4.58 10.56
CA MET A 154 -17.16 3.24 11.13
C MET A 154 -17.79 3.06 12.52
N GLY A 155 -18.47 4.08 13.06
CA GLY A 155 -19.08 4.06 14.38
C GLY A 155 -18.10 4.26 15.54
N ALA A 156 -16.92 4.81 15.28
CA ALA A 156 -15.93 5.07 16.32
C ALA A 156 -16.29 6.30 17.17
N ASP A 157 -15.95 6.26 18.45
CA ASP A 157 -15.95 7.42 19.34
C ASP A 157 -14.67 8.23 19.10
N VAL A 158 -14.75 9.19 18.18
CA VAL A 158 -13.62 10.06 17.83
C VAL A 158 -13.11 10.86 19.03
N GLY A 159 -14.00 11.26 19.95
CA GLY A 159 -13.62 11.96 21.16
C GLY A 159 -12.78 11.09 22.09
N ARG A 160 -13.12 9.81 22.21
CA ARG A 160 -12.33 8.81 22.94
C ARG A 160 -10.96 8.59 22.32
N MET A 161 -10.90 8.53 20.99
CA MET A 161 -9.63 8.40 20.27
C MET A 161 -8.71 9.60 20.53
N GLN A 162 -9.24 10.83 20.47
CA GLN A 162 -8.45 12.02 20.75
C GLN A 162 -7.89 12.02 22.18
N ARG A 163 -8.69 11.65 23.18
CA ARG A 163 -8.19 11.52 24.56
C ARG A 163 -7.08 10.48 24.69
N GLY A 164 -7.20 9.34 23.99
CA GLY A 164 -6.18 8.31 23.97
C GLY A 164 -4.87 8.77 23.33
N ILE A 165 -4.98 9.51 22.22
CA ILE A 165 -3.83 10.16 21.56
C ILE A 165 -3.14 11.14 22.51
N ASP A 166 -3.91 12.06 23.11
CA ASP A 166 -3.38 13.08 24.02
C ASP A 166 -2.70 12.45 25.23
N HIS A 167 -3.30 11.40 25.80
CA HIS A 167 -2.76 10.67 26.94
C HIS A 167 -1.44 9.98 26.61
N LEU A 168 -1.39 9.22 25.51
CA LEU A 168 -0.17 8.56 25.04
C LEU A 168 0.94 9.58 24.73
N GLN A 169 0.60 10.69 24.08
CA GLN A 169 1.58 11.75 23.78
C GLN A 169 2.17 12.33 25.07
N GLN A 170 1.33 12.65 26.05
CA GLN A 170 1.78 13.15 27.34
C GLN A 170 2.63 12.11 28.10
N ALA A 171 2.24 10.83 28.07
CA ALA A 171 2.96 9.75 28.73
C ALA A 171 4.38 9.59 28.16
N LEU A 172 4.51 9.58 26.83
CA LEU A 172 5.80 9.46 26.15
C LEU A 172 6.70 10.67 26.41
N CYS A 173 6.15 11.89 26.44
CA CYS A 173 6.90 13.12 26.76
C CYS A 173 7.36 13.20 28.23
N ARG A 174 6.80 12.38 29.12
CA ARG A 174 7.18 12.33 30.56
C ARG A 174 8.14 11.19 30.90
N LEU A 175 8.63 10.43 29.91
CA LEU A 175 9.56 9.34 30.15
C LEU A 175 10.87 9.85 30.78
N THR A 176 11.30 9.19 31.86
CA THR A 176 12.61 9.44 32.49
C THR A 176 13.54 8.24 32.30
N PRO A 177 14.86 8.44 32.23
CA PRO A 177 15.80 7.33 32.14
C PRO A 177 15.65 6.31 33.28
N GLN A 178 15.29 6.76 34.49
CA GLN A 178 15.05 5.88 35.63
C GLN A 178 13.82 4.98 35.40
N ARG A 179 12.69 5.55 34.93
CA ARG A 179 11.47 4.80 34.63
C ARG A 179 11.72 3.76 33.53
N VAL A 180 12.39 4.17 32.46
CA VAL A 180 12.74 3.27 31.34
C VAL A 180 13.61 2.12 31.83
N ARG A 181 14.69 2.40 32.58
CA ARG A 181 15.55 1.34 33.13
C ARG A 181 14.80 0.37 34.05
N TYR A 182 13.84 0.86 34.83
CA TYR A 182 13.07 0.02 35.75
C TYR A 182 12.08 -0.89 35.02
N LEU A 183 11.38 -0.40 33.99
CA LEU A 183 10.26 -1.12 33.36
C LEU A 183 10.60 -1.85 32.05
N ALA A 184 11.61 -1.41 31.29
CA ALA A 184 11.83 -1.87 29.91
C ALA A 184 12.12 -3.38 29.79
N GLN A 185 12.69 -4.01 30.82
CA GLN A 185 12.98 -5.44 30.82
C GLN A 185 11.88 -6.30 31.45
N GLY A 186 10.81 -5.69 31.96
CA GLY A 186 9.78 -6.37 32.75
C GLY A 186 8.65 -7.01 31.93
N GLY A 187 8.84 -7.23 30.63
CA GLY A 187 7.84 -7.84 29.73
C GLY A 187 6.59 -6.99 29.51
N LEU A 188 5.52 -7.63 29.01
CA LEU A 188 4.29 -6.97 28.54
C LEU A 188 3.70 -5.99 29.58
N PHE A 189 3.37 -6.46 30.78
CA PHE A 189 2.72 -5.60 31.79
C PHE A 189 3.58 -4.43 32.24
N SER A 190 4.91 -4.59 32.26
CA SER A 190 5.82 -3.48 32.57
C SER A 190 5.88 -2.47 31.44
N VAL A 191 5.80 -2.90 30.18
CA VAL A 191 5.71 -2.01 29.02
C VAL A 191 4.39 -1.25 29.02
N LEU A 192 3.27 -1.90 29.34
CA LEU A 192 1.97 -1.23 29.49
C LEU A 192 2.04 -0.12 30.55
N ASN A 193 2.70 -0.40 31.69
CA ASN A 193 2.98 0.63 32.69
C ASN A 193 3.96 1.69 32.18
N LEU A 194 5.00 1.33 31.41
CA LEU A 194 6.03 2.25 30.93
C LEU A 194 5.43 3.37 30.09
N ILE A 195 4.55 3.00 29.13
CA ILE A 195 3.85 3.94 28.25
C ILE A 195 2.55 4.46 28.87
N ASP A 196 2.22 4.04 30.09
CA ASP A 196 0.99 4.41 30.81
C ASP A 196 -0.27 4.11 29.97
N LEU A 197 -0.37 2.93 29.36
CA LEU A 197 -1.48 2.60 28.46
C LEU A 197 -2.81 2.54 29.23
N ASP A 198 -3.71 3.47 28.94
CA ASP A 198 -5.06 3.52 29.46
C ASP A 198 -6.09 2.95 28.46
N GLU A 199 -7.37 2.96 28.86
CA GLU A 199 -8.45 2.42 28.03
C GLU A 199 -8.68 3.22 26.74
N ASP A 200 -8.44 4.53 26.76
CA ASP A 200 -8.63 5.40 25.59
C ASP A 200 -7.46 5.25 24.61
N GLY A 201 -6.22 5.11 25.10
CA GLY A 201 -5.05 4.78 24.30
C GLY A 201 -5.16 3.39 23.65
N LEU A 202 -5.65 2.38 24.38
CA LEU A 202 -5.94 1.07 23.81
C LEU A 202 -7.04 1.17 22.73
N TYR A 203 -8.08 1.97 22.96
CA TYR A 203 -9.13 2.21 21.99
C TYR A 203 -8.60 2.82 20.69
N TRP A 204 -7.73 3.83 20.77
CA TRP A 204 -7.05 4.41 19.61
C TRP A 204 -6.31 3.35 18.79
N LEU A 205 -5.45 2.56 19.44
CA LEU A 205 -4.68 1.50 18.79
C LEU A 205 -5.58 0.46 18.12
N ARG A 206 -6.70 0.09 18.76
CA ARG A 206 -7.67 -0.84 18.18
C ARG A 206 -8.39 -0.26 16.97
N MET A 207 -8.79 1.01 17.01
CA MET A 207 -9.48 1.64 15.90
C MET A 207 -8.59 1.76 14.65
N ARG A 208 -7.28 1.96 14.81
CA ARG A 208 -6.32 1.89 13.70
C ARG A 208 -6.34 0.52 13.01
N GLN A 209 -6.43 -0.57 13.77
CA GLN A 209 -6.57 -1.92 13.21
C GLN A 209 -7.91 -2.12 12.48
N GLU A 210 -9.02 -1.61 13.02
CA GLU A 210 -10.33 -1.72 12.37
C GLU A 210 -10.40 -0.87 11.08
N LYS A 211 -9.75 0.30 11.04
CA LYS A 211 -9.57 1.08 9.81
C LYS A 211 -8.83 0.29 8.75
N SER A 212 -7.76 -0.41 9.15
CA SER A 212 -7.02 -1.29 8.25
C SER A 212 -7.89 -2.40 7.68
N ARG A 213 -8.63 -3.09 8.54
CA ARG A 213 -9.55 -4.15 8.16
C ARG A 213 -10.63 -3.66 7.19
N ARG A 214 -11.22 -2.50 7.48
CA ARG A 214 -12.23 -1.89 6.60
C ARG A 214 -11.66 -1.61 5.20
N SER A 215 -10.44 -1.10 5.13
CA SER A 215 -9.80 -0.83 3.85
C SER A 215 -9.50 -2.11 3.05
N TRP A 216 -9.14 -3.21 3.69
CA TRP A 216 -8.98 -4.52 3.03
C TRP A 216 -10.32 -5.05 2.49
N GLU A 217 -11.39 -4.91 3.27
CA GLU A 217 -12.74 -5.31 2.89
C GLU A 217 -13.25 -4.50 1.69
N ASP A 218 -13.04 -3.18 1.69
CA ASP A 218 -13.41 -2.31 0.58
C ASP A 218 -12.60 -2.66 -0.69
N ALA A 219 -11.29 -2.90 -0.56
CA ALA A 219 -10.46 -3.30 -1.69
C ALA A 219 -10.87 -4.67 -2.27
N ARG A 220 -11.10 -5.67 -1.42
CA ARG A 220 -11.58 -7.00 -1.84
C ARG A 220 -12.92 -6.88 -2.58
N THR A 221 -13.84 -6.10 -2.01
CA THR A 221 -15.16 -5.84 -2.61
C THR A 221 -15.06 -5.28 -4.03
N ILE A 222 -14.15 -4.33 -4.25
CA ILE A 222 -13.92 -3.74 -5.58
C ILE A 222 -13.38 -4.79 -6.55
N VAL A 223 -12.35 -5.55 -6.13
CA VAL A 223 -11.69 -6.53 -7.01
C VAL A 223 -12.62 -7.69 -7.37
N ASP A 224 -13.48 -8.11 -6.44
CA ASP A 224 -14.48 -9.18 -6.69
C ASP A 224 -15.58 -8.77 -7.67
N GLN A 225 -15.78 -7.46 -7.89
CA GLN A 225 -16.73 -6.94 -8.87
C GLN A 225 -16.13 -6.79 -10.27
N ALA A 226 -14.83 -7.03 -10.45
CA ALA A 226 -14.18 -6.90 -11.74
C ALA A 226 -14.76 -7.91 -12.76
N SER A 227 -14.78 -7.51 -14.04
CA SER A 227 -15.34 -8.23 -15.18
C SER A 227 -14.68 -9.58 -15.45
N ARG A 228 -13.51 -9.80 -14.86
CA ARG A 228 -12.80 -11.08 -14.82
C ARG A 228 -12.12 -11.24 -13.46
N LYS A 229 -11.65 -12.46 -13.17
CA LYS A 229 -10.85 -12.70 -11.97
C LYS A 229 -9.60 -11.81 -11.97
N ILE A 230 -9.46 -11.04 -10.90
CA ILE A 230 -8.29 -10.23 -10.58
C ILE A 230 -7.82 -10.64 -9.17
N GLU A 231 -6.53 -10.93 -9.04
CA GLU A 231 -5.92 -11.28 -7.77
C GLU A 231 -5.56 -10.03 -6.96
N LEU A 232 -5.72 -10.08 -5.64
CA LEU A 232 -5.44 -8.98 -4.74
C LEU A 232 -4.23 -9.29 -3.86
N GLY A 233 -3.18 -8.48 -3.97
CA GLY A 233 -2.00 -8.56 -3.13
C GLY A 233 -1.92 -7.43 -2.11
N GLY A 234 -1.40 -7.73 -0.93
CA GLY A 234 -1.06 -6.73 0.09
C GLY A 234 0.44 -6.70 0.33
N ILE A 235 1.01 -5.51 0.56
CA ILE A 235 2.43 -5.37 0.94
C ILE A 235 2.60 -4.90 2.40
N PRO A 236 2.21 -5.70 3.41
CA PRO A 236 2.30 -5.28 4.80
C PRO A 236 3.75 -5.14 5.27
N ARG A 237 3.96 -4.43 6.38
CA ARG A 237 5.19 -4.55 7.16
C ARG A 237 5.36 -6.00 7.64
N THR A 238 6.59 -6.42 7.92
CA THR A 238 6.85 -7.74 8.49
C THR A 238 6.02 -7.99 9.75
N ALA A 239 5.75 -9.26 10.09
CA ALA A 239 4.87 -9.63 11.22
C ALA A 239 5.28 -9.01 12.57
N VAL A 240 6.57 -8.69 12.76
CA VAL A 240 7.05 -8.03 14.00
C VAL A 240 6.70 -6.54 14.07
N PHE A 241 6.45 -5.89 12.92
CA PHE A 241 6.08 -4.48 12.81
C PHE A 241 4.62 -4.26 12.41
N SER A 242 3.93 -5.28 11.89
CA SER A 242 2.59 -5.13 11.31
C SER A 242 1.55 -4.61 12.32
N GLY A 243 1.63 -5.05 13.58
CA GLY A 243 0.74 -4.55 14.64
C GLY A 243 0.85 -3.04 14.85
N LEU A 244 2.06 -2.47 14.69
CA LEU A 244 2.29 -1.03 14.82
C LEU A 244 1.57 -0.25 13.71
N THR A 245 1.44 -0.82 12.51
CA THR A 245 0.72 -0.20 11.38
C THR A 245 -0.76 -0.59 11.33
N GLY A 246 -1.27 -1.35 12.29
CA GLY A 246 -2.66 -1.84 12.31
C GLY A 246 -2.91 -3.06 11.42
N GLN A 247 -1.86 -3.71 10.92
CA GLN A 247 -1.92 -4.88 10.05
C GLN A 247 -1.87 -6.19 10.84
N ASP A 248 -2.72 -7.13 10.44
CA ASP A 248 -2.92 -8.43 11.09
C ASP A 248 -2.91 -9.53 10.04
N TYR A 249 -1.81 -10.29 10.00
CA TYR A 249 -1.58 -11.32 8.99
C TYR A 249 -2.63 -12.43 9.02
N GLU A 250 -3.14 -12.79 10.20
CA GLU A 250 -4.16 -13.83 10.32
C GLU A 250 -5.44 -13.37 9.62
N ARG A 251 -5.85 -12.12 9.85
CA ARG A 251 -7.05 -11.55 9.24
C ARG A 251 -6.86 -11.24 7.76
N MET A 252 -5.67 -10.79 7.36
CA MET A 252 -5.36 -10.46 5.97
C MET A 252 -5.54 -11.66 5.03
N ALA A 253 -5.28 -12.88 5.49
CA ALA A 253 -5.44 -14.10 4.69
C ALA A 253 -6.88 -14.29 4.17
N GLY A 254 -7.89 -13.68 4.79
CA GLY A 254 -9.28 -13.72 4.31
C GLY A 254 -9.59 -12.75 3.17
N TYR A 255 -8.70 -11.81 2.86
CA TYR A 255 -8.92 -10.76 1.86
C TYR A 255 -7.90 -10.80 0.71
N PHE A 256 -6.69 -11.27 0.96
CA PHE A 256 -5.59 -11.20 -0.01
C PHE A 256 -5.23 -12.57 -0.59
N ASP A 257 -5.10 -12.63 -1.90
CA ASP A 257 -4.57 -13.78 -2.64
C ASP A 257 -3.04 -13.90 -2.45
N TYR A 258 -2.36 -12.75 -2.33
CA TYR A 258 -0.92 -12.68 -2.05
C TYR A 258 -0.60 -11.72 -0.90
N ILE A 259 0.39 -12.09 -0.10
CA ILE A 259 0.99 -11.21 0.90
C ILE A 259 2.47 -11.11 0.58
N PHE A 260 2.94 -9.88 0.42
CA PHE A 260 4.32 -9.53 0.07
C PHE A 260 4.96 -8.72 1.22
N PRO A 261 5.46 -9.37 2.29
CA PRO A 261 6.00 -8.68 3.45
C PRO A 261 7.20 -7.79 3.10
N LYS A 262 7.07 -6.49 3.38
CA LYS A 262 8.16 -5.54 3.20
C LYS A 262 9.24 -5.77 4.25
N HIS A 263 10.43 -6.13 3.78
CA HIS A 263 11.62 -6.22 4.61
C HIS A 263 12.43 -4.95 4.48
N TYR A 264 12.41 -4.16 5.55
CA TYR A 264 13.15 -2.92 5.66
C TYR A 264 14.42 -3.15 6.44
N TYR A 265 15.54 -2.74 5.87
CA TYR A 265 16.83 -2.79 6.53
C TYR A 265 17.04 -1.45 7.24
N TRP A 266 16.78 -1.43 8.54
CA TRP A 266 16.92 -0.22 9.34
C TRP A 266 18.39 0.00 9.72
N HIS A 267 18.99 1.06 9.20
CA HIS A 267 20.33 1.49 9.59
C HIS A 267 20.25 2.86 10.26
N ARG A 268 20.65 2.94 11.55
CA ARG A 268 20.72 4.18 12.35
C ARG A 268 19.40 4.96 12.45
N GLY A 269 18.27 4.27 12.47
CA GLY A 269 16.95 4.89 12.59
C GLY A 269 16.33 5.35 11.27
N PHE A 270 16.98 5.04 10.15
CA PHE A 270 16.44 5.26 8.81
C PHE A 270 16.22 3.91 8.11
N ASP A 271 15.21 3.88 7.27
CA ASP A 271 14.94 2.78 6.38
C ASP A 271 15.90 2.81 5.16
N GLY A 272 16.76 1.80 5.04
CA GLY A 272 17.69 1.64 3.93
C GLY A 272 19.08 1.14 4.34
N LEU A 273 19.76 0.47 3.40
CA LEU A 273 21.18 0.11 3.51
C LEU A 273 22.05 1.30 3.07
N TYR A 274 22.12 2.35 3.88
CA TYR A 274 23.00 3.50 3.67
C TYR A 274 24.37 3.31 4.33
#